data_AF-A0A2M7VE61-F1
#
_entry.id   AF-A0A2M7VE61-F1
#
_cell.length_a   1.000
_cell.length_b   1.000
_cell.length_c   1.000
_cell.angle_alpha   90.00
_cell.angle_beta   90.00
_cell.angle_gamma   90.00
#
_symmetry.space_group_name_H-M   'P 1'
#
loop_
_entity.id
_entity.type
_entity.pdbx_description
1 polymer ?
#
loop_
_entity_poly.entity_id
_entity_poly.type
_entity_poly.pdbx_seq_one_letter_code
_entity_poly.pdbx_strand_id
1 'polypeptide(L)'
;MQFLVEPLPIAFKNLIYISFFTVIILVNLLFLFSFRIKKNIKNRFLSFLCCDFPTEKVIPLLFFSTLSFIFFGLGSFFVGFAFFYLNLTKIFVLCGFFTFSLLVGYLSFITPMGLGIREAVITSGLSNLVASSIAGLIAIFTRIFLIFTEIIFFLLTLIFYRLKSTKVQKIYDLANKFKFEILLGLFIIGYNAYFIIASILRYENYFAGRFDLGNMDQAVWNTLHGRFFQLTDPNGVDIVSRLAFHADYILVLLAPLYRIWSDPRLLLIVQTVVLSIGAVFVYLIAKNILKNKAFSLIFAGSFLINPALNYTNLYDFHPVTLGTTFLLAVFYFLYKKTYFWFVFFLILAGITKEQVWLIIALFGIYLFIINFRKNQSLFLKSFAILIFLTGICIFYYLIWWAIPGARGGNHFALAYYSEFGDSPSGIIKNVIFSPIKTVFRIFQPDQALYILQLFLPLGFLSLFAPLFLIFAMPDLGINLLSSNAQLHQIYYQYSATITLFIFISGVFGLNFLL
;
A
#
# COMPACT_ATOMS: atom_id res chain seq x y z
N MET A 1 -16.17 -0.51 -16.24
CA MET A 1 -16.82 0.82 -16.14
C MET A 1 -15.68 1.84 -16.05
N GLN A 2 -15.49 2.67 -17.08
CA GLN A 2 -14.45 3.69 -17.12
C GLN A 2 -14.71 4.71 -16.02
N PHE A 3 -13.94 4.66 -14.93
CA PHE A 3 -13.63 5.87 -14.20
C PHE A 3 -12.69 6.68 -15.10
N LEU A 4 -13.26 7.48 -15.99
CA LEU A 4 -12.64 8.75 -16.33
C LEU A 4 -12.56 9.50 -14.99
N VAL A 5 -11.45 9.29 -14.27
CA VAL A 5 -10.90 10.35 -13.43
C VAL A 5 -10.65 11.47 -14.42
N GLU A 6 -11.62 12.37 -14.57
CA GLU A 6 -11.36 13.65 -15.21
C GLU A 6 -10.07 14.16 -14.57
N PRO A 7 -9.04 14.49 -15.36
CA PRO A 7 -7.86 15.13 -14.82
C PRO A 7 -8.38 16.41 -14.15
N LEU A 8 -8.34 16.43 -12.81
CA LEU A 8 -8.74 17.57 -12.00
C LEU A 8 -8.28 18.84 -12.72
N PRO A 9 -9.18 19.72 -13.20
CA PRO A 9 -8.76 21.02 -13.67
C PRO A 9 -8.32 21.78 -12.42
N ILE A 10 -7.04 21.67 -12.09
CA ILE A 10 -6.43 22.40 -10.98
C ILE A 10 -6.42 23.86 -11.43
N ALA A 11 -7.50 24.57 -11.16
CA ALA A 11 -7.57 26.00 -11.34
C ALA A 11 -6.37 26.66 -10.62
N PHE A 12 -5.77 27.67 -11.24
CA PHE A 12 -4.53 28.34 -10.79
C PHE A 12 -4.56 28.83 -9.31
N LYS A 13 -5.76 29.04 -8.74
CA LYS A 13 -5.96 29.35 -7.30
C LYS A 13 -5.74 28.14 -6.36
N ASN A 14 -6.06 26.92 -6.79
CA ASN A 14 -5.75 25.70 -6.03
C ASN A 14 -4.24 25.46 -5.96
N LEU A 15 -3.49 25.95 -6.96
CA LEU A 15 -2.04 25.93 -6.97
C LEU A 15 -1.44 26.74 -5.80
N ILE A 16 -2.05 27.85 -5.37
CA ILE A 16 -1.51 28.72 -4.31
C ILE A 16 -1.54 28.02 -2.94
N TYR A 17 -2.62 27.31 -2.60
CA TYR A 17 -2.72 26.63 -1.30
C TYR A 17 -2.04 25.26 -1.26
N ILE A 18 -2.09 24.51 -2.37
CA ILE A 18 -1.21 23.34 -2.57
C ILE A 18 0.24 23.83 -2.46
N SER A 19 0.59 24.95 -3.11
CA SER A 19 1.94 25.50 -3.03
C SER A 19 2.31 25.91 -1.62
N PHE A 20 1.42 26.38 -0.75
CA PHE A 20 1.84 26.74 0.62
C PHE A 20 2.21 25.52 1.46
N PHE A 21 1.45 24.42 1.36
CA PHE A 21 1.78 23.16 2.03
C PHE A 21 3.08 22.56 1.47
N THR A 22 3.22 22.56 0.14
CA THR A 22 4.45 22.13 -0.53
C THR A 22 5.62 23.07 -0.23
N VAL A 23 5.40 24.37 -0.05
CA VAL A 23 6.40 25.40 0.29
C VAL A 23 6.81 25.26 1.74
N ILE A 24 5.93 25.00 2.70
CA ILE A 24 6.35 24.69 4.09
C ILE A 24 7.25 23.45 4.09
N ILE A 25 6.86 22.40 3.37
CA ILE A 25 7.65 21.17 3.25
C ILE A 25 8.97 21.45 2.52
N LEU A 26 8.97 22.18 1.41
CA LEU A 26 10.15 22.57 0.64
C LEU A 26 11.06 23.50 1.43
N VAL A 27 10.53 24.46 2.20
CA VAL A 27 11.29 25.36 3.06
C VAL A 27 11.92 24.58 4.20
N ASN A 28 11.21 23.65 4.82
CA ASN A 28 11.78 22.77 5.83
C ASN A 28 12.86 21.85 5.22
N LEU A 29 12.65 21.30 4.03
CA LEU A 29 13.64 20.50 3.30
C LEU A 29 14.85 21.34 2.84
N LEU A 30 14.63 22.56 2.33
CA LEU A 30 15.67 23.50 1.92
C LEU A 30 16.48 23.99 3.13
N PHE A 31 15.84 24.22 4.27
CA PHE A 31 16.50 24.53 5.54
C PHE A 31 17.38 23.36 5.98
N LEU A 32 16.87 22.12 5.92
CA LEU A 32 17.67 20.91 6.17
C LEU A 32 18.85 20.77 5.20
N PHE A 33 18.67 21.11 3.92
CA PHE A 33 19.74 21.12 2.92
C PHE A 33 20.77 22.24 3.13
N SER A 34 20.34 23.45 3.55
CA SER A 34 21.25 24.58 3.81
C SER A 34 22.19 24.31 4.98
N PHE A 35 21.78 23.48 5.95
CA PHE A 35 22.68 23.01 7.02
C PHE A 35 23.81 22.11 6.51
N ARG A 36 23.58 21.33 5.45
CA ARG A 36 24.63 20.48 4.84
C ARG A 36 25.63 21.31 4.02
N ILE A 37 25.18 22.44 3.47
CA ILE A 37 25.99 23.41 2.70
C ILE A 37 26.82 24.33 3.62
N LYS A 38 26.46 24.45 4.91
CA LYS A 38 27.15 25.29 5.91
C LYS A 38 28.67 25.03 6.00
N LYS A 39 29.15 23.84 5.61
CA LYS A 39 30.58 23.51 5.55
C LYS A 39 31.38 24.37 4.57
N ASN A 40 30.73 25.11 3.66
CA ASN A 40 31.37 25.94 2.62
C ASN A 40 31.00 27.44 2.65
N ILE A 41 30.19 27.92 3.61
CA ILE A 41 29.70 29.32 3.62
C ILE A 41 30.60 30.19 4.52
N LYS A 42 31.38 31.11 3.91
CA LYS A 42 32.25 32.09 4.61
C LYS A 42 31.55 33.40 5.01
N ASN A 43 30.26 33.57 4.74
CA ASN A 43 29.55 34.85 4.91
C ASN A 43 28.96 35.02 6.32
N ARG A 44 29.40 36.06 7.06
CA ARG A 44 29.01 36.38 8.46
C ARG A 44 27.50 36.61 8.66
N PHE A 45 26.80 37.14 7.65
CA PHE A 45 25.35 37.40 7.76
C PHE A 45 24.55 36.08 7.68
N LEU A 46 24.97 35.17 6.80
CA LEU A 46 24.37 33.84 6.68
C LEU A 46 24.70 32.94 7.88
N SER A 47 25.87 33.12 8.52
CA SER A 47 26.19 32.41 9.77
C SER A 47 25.36 32.89 10.96
N PHE A 48 24.92 34.15 10.99
CA PHE A 48 24.03 34.68 12.04
C PHE A 48 22.62 34.09 11.95
N LEU A 49 22.07 33.96 10.74
CA LEU A 49 20.76 33.31 10.51
C LEU A 49 20.80 31.79 10.72
N CYS A 50 21.94 31.15 10.48
CA CYS A 50 22.14 29.72 10.72
C CYS A 50 22.67 29.49 12.14
N CYS A 51 21.80 29.50 13.15
CA CYS A 51 22.18 29.11 14.51
C CYS A 51 22.82 27.71 14.55
N ASP A 52 23.79 27.50 15.46
CA ASP A 52 24.44 26.20 15.69
C ASP A 52 23.54 25.26 16.49
N PHE A 53 22.49 24.76 15.85
CA PHE A 53 21.68 23.68 16.41
C PHE A 53 22.23 22.32 15.96
N PRO A 54 22.38 21.35 16.87
CA PRO A 54 22.77 19.99 16.49
C PRO A 54 21.69 19.39 15.56
N THR A 55 22.11 18.96 14.37
CA THR A 55 21.24 18.41 13.31
C THR A 55 20.36 17.27 13.81
N GLU A 56 20.87 16.44 14.72
CA GLU A 56 20.14 15.35 15.36
C GLU A 56 18.91 15.80 16.16
N LYS A 57 18.88 17.04 16.65
CA LYS A 57 17.73 17.61 17.36
C LYS A 57 16.80 18.42 16.45
N VAL A 58 17.36 19.10 15.45
CA VAL A 58 16.60 19.93 14.51
C VAL A 58 15.67 19.07 13.64
N ILE A 59 16.17 17.94 13.12
CA ILE A 59 15.39 17.07 12.23
C ILE A 59 14.11 16.56 12.91
N PRO A 60 14.16 15.97 14.12
CA PRO A 60 12.94 15.58 14.84
C PRO A 60 12.01 16.76 15.14
N LEU A 61 12.54 17.92 15.54
CA LEU A 61 11.73 19.11 15.83
C LEU A 61 10.97 19.59 14.59
N LEU A 62 11.63 19.68 13.44
CA LEU A 62 10.98 20.04 12.18
C LEU A 62 9.93 19.02 11.76
N PHE A 63 10.22 17.73 11.95
CA PHE A 63 9.26 16.66 11.69
C PHE A 63 8.00 16.79 12.57
N PHE A 64 8.16 16.94 13.88
CA PHE A 64 7.04 17.12 14.81
C PHE A 64 6.28 18.42 14.57
N SER A 65 6.98 19.51 14.22
CA SER A 65 6.36 20.78 13.85
C SER A 65 5.48 20.63 12.60
N THR A 66 6.01 19.99 11.56
CA THR A 66 5.27 19.70 10.32
C THR A 66 4.05 18.83 10.61
N LEU A 67 4.20 17.80 11.44
CA LEU A 67 3.11 16.91 11.82
C LEU A 67 2.02 17.66 12.62
N SER A 68 2.43 18.54 13.54
CA SER A 68 1.53 19.41 14.31
C SER A 68 0.72 20.31 13.36
N PHE A 69 1.37 20.94 12.38
CA PHE A 69 0.70 21.76 11.38
C PHE A 69 -0.30 20.98 10.52
N ILE A 70 0.02 19.75 10.14
CA ILE A 70 -0.90 18.86 9.42
C ILE A 70 -2.12 18.54 10.27
N PHE A 71 -1.93 18.10 11.51
CA PHE A 71 -3.04 17.74 12.40
C PHE A 71 -3.90 18.94 12.76
N PHE A 72 -3.29 20.10 12.94
CA PHE A 72 -4.01 21.35 13.15
C PHE A 72 -4.89 21.70 11.95
N GLY A 73 -4.35 21.60 10.72
CA GLY A 73 -5.09 21.86 9.50
C GLY A 73 -6.26 20.88 9.32
N LEU A 74 -6.00 19.58 9.53
CA LEU A 74 -7.02 18.53 9.47
C LEU A 74 -8.09 18.70 10.54
N GLY A 75 -7.70 18.97 11.79
CA GLY A 75 -8.64 19.21 12.89
C GLY A 75 -9.55 20.40 12.60
N SER A 76 -8.99 21.50 12.09
CA SER A 76 -9.77 22.68 11.69
C SER A 76 -10.72 22.38 10.52
N PHE A 77 -10.25 21.62 9.53
CA PHE A 77 -11.10 21.15 8.43
C PHE A 77 -12.25 20.28 8.91
N PHE A 78 -11.99 19.29 9.77
CA PHE A 78 -13.04 18.38 10.27
C PHE A 78 -14.06 19.08 11.16
N VAL A 79 -13.66 20.08 11.95
CA VAL A 79 -14.60 20.93 12.68
C VAL A 79 -15.50 21.68 11.69
N GLY A 80 -14.93 22.32 10.67
CA GLY A 80 -15.73 23.00 9.65
C GLY A 80 -16.64 22.06 8.86
N PHE A 81 -16.13 20.86 8.52
CA PHE A 81 -16.88 19.82 7.82
C PHE A 81 -18.07 19.31 8.61
N ALA A 82 -17.89 19.04 9.91
CA ALA A 82 -18.92 18.47 10.77
C ALA A 82 -20.12 19.39 10.97
N PHE A 83 -19.91 20.71 11.07
CA PHE A 83 -20.98 21.66 11.38
C PHE A 83 -21.54 22.39 10.15
N PHE A 84 -20.74 22.60 9.11
CA PHE A 84 -21.10 23.54 8.03
C PHE A 84 -20.84 23.01 6.61
N TYR A 85 -20.53 21.72 6.46
CA TYR A 85 -20.19 21.04 5.20
C TYR A 85 -19.09 21.76 4.38
N LEU A 86 -17.89 21.21 4.41
CA LEU A 86 -16.80 21.61 3.53
C LEU A 86 -16.58 20.53 2.47
N ASN A 87 -16.28 20.92 1.23
CA ASN A 87 -16.06 19.93 0.18
C ASN A 87 -14.78 19.10 0.47
N LEU A 88 -14.95 17.79 0.69
CA LEU A 88 -13.88 16.82 0.96
C LEU A 88 -12.79 16.78 -0.11
N THR A 89 -13.13 17.07 -1.37
CA THR A 89 -12.13 17.13 -2.47
C THR A 89 -11.10 18.24 -2.27
N LYS A 90 -11.43 19.25 -1.44
CA LYS A 90 -10.55 20.39 -1.13
C LYS A 90 -9.81 20.20 0.20
N ILE A 91 -9.80 19.00 0.80
CA ILE A 91 -9.21 18.78 2.13
C ILE A 91 -7.75 19.25 2.21
N PHE A 92 -6.89 18.91 1.25
CA PHE A 92 -5.47 19.31 1.29
C PHE A 92 -5.28 20.83 1.17
N VAL A 93 -6.04 21.47 0.26
CA VAL A 93 -6.06 22.92 0.05
C VAL A 93 -6.49 23.63 1.33
N LEU A 94 -7.59 23.17 1.94
CA LEU A 94 -8.17 23.77 3.12
C LEU A 94 -7.32 23.52 4.37
N CYS A 95 -6.73 22.33 4.52
CA CYS A 95 -5.75 22.08 5.58
C CYS A 95 -4.57 23.04 5.50
N GLY A 96 -3.98 23.20 4.31
CA GLY A 96 -2.89 24.16 4.09
C GLY A 96 -3.31 25.60 4.39
N PHE A 97 -4.54 25.98 4.00
CA PHE A 97 -5.12 27.28 4.32
C PHE A 97 -5.30 27.51 5.83
N PHE A 98 -5.83 26.53 6.57
CA PHE A 98 -5.97 26.64 8.02
C PHE A 98 -4.59 26.78 8.69
N THR A 99 -3.63 25.94 8.32
CA THR A 99 -2.24 26.05 8.80
C THR A 99 -1.64 27.42 8.48
N PHE A 100 -1.86 27.94 7.28
CA PHE A 100 -1.43 29.29 6.90
C PHE A 100 -2.03 30.34 7.81
N SER A 101 -3.34 30.29 8.08
CA SER A 101 -4.01 31.20 9.00
C SER A 101 -3.40 31.16 10.40
N LEU A 102 -3.03 29.98 10.91
CA LEU A 102 -2.31 29.84 12.18
C LEU A 102 -0.95 30.53 12.15
N LEU A 103 -0.17 30.35 11.08
CA LEU A 103 1.14 30.97 10.93
C LEU A 103 1.03 32.50 10.82
N VAL A 104 0.04 33.01 10.11
CA VAL A 104 -0.25 34.46 10.07
C VAL A 104 -0.62 34.98 11.46
N GLY A 105 -1.37 34.21 12.23
CA GLY A 105 -1.63 34.51 13.64
C GLY A 105 -0.34 34.65 14.45
N TYR A 106 0.59 33.69 14.35
CA TYR A 106 1.89 33.75 15.05
C TYR A 106 2.77 34.92 14.61
N LEU A 107 2.71 35.31 13.33
CA LEU A 107 3.49 36.42 12.78
C LEU A 107 2.88 37.80 13.10
N SER A 108 1.65 37.86 13.61
CA SER A 108 1.07 39.11 14.04
C SER A 108 1.75 39.63 15.30
N PHE A 109 2.52 40.70 15.15
CA PHE A 109 3.13 41.43 16.26
C PHE A 109 2.12 42.25 17.09
N ILE A 110 0.89 42.44 16.57
CA ILE A 110 -0.10 43.37 17.13
C ILE A 110 -0.97 42.71 18.20
N THR A 111 -1.11 41.38 18.17
CA THR A 111 -2.04 40.63 19.03
C THR A 111 -1.34 39.42 19.66
N PRO A 112 -1.43 39.19 20.98
CA PRO A 112 -0.86 38.02 21.62
C PRO A 112 -1.36 36.73 20.95
N MET A 113 -0.44 35.90 20.45
CA MET A 113 -0.74 34.65 19.73
C MET A 113 -1.68 34.80 18.51
N GLY A 114 -1.82 36.01 17.94
CA GLY A 114 -2.66 36.22 16.76
C GLY A 114 -4.16 36.31 17.01
N LEU A 115 -4.59 36.60 18.25
CA LEU A 115 -6.00 36.66 18.65
C LEU A 115 -6.82 37.57 17.71
N GLY A 116 -7.85 37.02 17.05
CA GLY A 116 -8.72 37.73 16.11
C GLY A 116 -8.17 37.82 14.68
N ILE A 117 -6.84 37.82 14.50
CA ILE A 117 -6.23 37.86 13.16
C ILE A 117 -6.34 36.52 12.45
N ARG A 118 -6.11 35.42 13.18
CA ARG A 118 -6.34 34.07 12.64
C ARG A 118 -7.79 33.93 12.17
N GLU A 119 -8.74 34.29 13.03
CA GLU A 119 -10.17 34.17 12.74
C GLU A 119 -10.59 35.08 11.58
N ALA A 120 -10.04 36.29 11.48
CA ALA A 120 -10.25 37.18 10.34
C ALA A 120 -9.72 36.57 9.04
N VAL A 121 -8.52 35.96 9.06
CA VAL A 121 -7.95 35.27 7.89
C VAL A 121 -8.82 34.07 7.50
N ILE A 122 -9.27 33.25 8.45
CA ILE A 122 -10.18 32.11 8.17
C ILE A 122 -11.47 32.62 7.53
N THR A 123 -12.10 33.63 8.14
CA THR A 123 -13.37 34.20 7.69
C THR A 123 -13.25 34.77 6.29
N SER A 124 -12.22 35.59 6.03
CA SER A 124 -11.95 36.21 4.74
C SER A 124 -11.59 35.20 3.65
N GLY A 125 -10.82 34.15 3.99
CA GLY A 125 -10.48 33.11 3.01
C GLY A 125 -11.67 32.23 2.66
N LEU A 126 -12.43 31.78 3.67
CA LEU A 126 -13.59 30.91 3.48
C LEU A 126 -14.81 31.62 2.90
N SER A 127 -14.94 32.95 3.03
CA SER A 127 -16.06 33.69 2.42
C SER A 127 -16.11 33.60 0.89
N ASN A 128 -15.02 33.12 0.25
CA ASN A 128 -14.99 32.81 -1.18
C ASN A 128 -15.63 31.45 -1.51
N LEU A 129 -15.88 30.61 -0.51
CA LEU A 129 -16.38 29.23 -0.66
C LEU A 129 -17.75 29.04 -0.01
N VAL A 130 -18.02 29.75 1.08
CA VAL A 130 -19.27 29.69 1.85
C VAL A 130 -19.72 31.10 2.21
N ALA A 131 -20.97 31.26 2.65
CA ALA A 131 -21.48 32.55 3.11
C ALA A 131 -20.59 33.14 4.23
N SER A 132 -20.42 34.46 4.25
CA SER A 132 -19.54 35.15 5.22
C SER A 132 -19.93 34.88 6.68
N SER A 133 -21.22 34.74 6.96
CA SER A 133 -21.74 34.34 8.28
C SER A 133 -21.26 32.93 8.67
N ILE A 134 -21.31 31.98 7.74
CA ILE A 134 -20.84 30.60 7.93
C ILE A 134 -19.31 30.57 8.09
N ALA A 135 -18.58 31.33 7.27
CA ALA A 135 -17.13 31.45 7.37
C ALA A 135 -16.68 31.97 8.75
N GLY A 136 -17.38 32.98 9.26
CA GLY A 136 -17.16 33.52 10.62
C GLY A 136 -17.45 32.49 11.71
N LEU A 137 -18.54 31.72 11.58
CA LEU A 137 -18.84 30.63 12.52
C LEU A 137 -17.78 29.53 12.48
N ILE A 138 -17.32 29.10 11.30
CA ILE A 138 -16.23 28.12 11.18
C ILE A 138 -14.97 28.64 11.90
N ALA A 139 -14.60 29.90 11.71
CA ALA A 139 -13.45 30.49 12.39
C ALA A 139 -13.59 30.41 13.92
N ILE A 140 -14.73 30.79 14.47
CA ILE A 140 -15.00 30.73 15.91
C ILE A 140 -15.01 29.28 16.43
N PHE A 141 -15.70 28.37 15.73
CA PHE A 141 -15.81 26.97 16.16
C PHE A 141 -14.46 26.26 16.14
N THR A 142 -13.63 26.48 15.12
CA THR A 142 -12.28 25.90 15.08
C THR A 142 -11.42 26.38 16.26
N ARG A 143 -11.61 27.61 16.75
CA ARG A 143 -10.94 28.12 17.94
C ARG A 143 -11.48 27.50 19.23
N ILE A 144 -12.80 27.45 19.39
CA ILE A 144 -13.44 26.84 20.57
C ILE A 144 -13.01 25.38 20.71
N PHE A 145 -13.08 24.61 19.62
CA PHE A 145 -12.65 23.21 19.62
C PHE A 145 -11.16 23.06 19.93
N LEU A 146 -10.31 23.92 19.38
CA LEU A 146 -8.88 23.90 19.70
C LEU A 146 -8.65 24.10 21.20
N ILE A 147 -9.22 25.16 21.79
CA ILE A 147 -9.10 25.44 23.24
C ILE A 147 -9.63 24.27 24.07
N PHE A 148 -10.78 23.73 23.68
CA PHE A 148 -11.38 22.57 24.34
C PHE A 148 -10.43 21.35 24.31
N THR A 149 -9.82 21.06 23.15
CA THR A 149 -8.86 19.96 23.02
C THR A 149 -7.57 20.21 23.81
N GLU A 150 -7.09 21.45 23.89
CA GLU A 150 -5.92 21.82 24.71
C GLU A 150 -6.21 21.62 26.20
N ILE A 151 -7.39 22.02 26.68
CA ILE A 151 -7.83 21.82 28.06
C ILE A 151 -7.95 20.33 28.37
N ILE A 152 -8.59 19.53 27.50
CA ILE A 152 -8.68 18.08 27.68
C ILE A 152 -7.27 17.47 27.73
N PHE A 153 -6.40 17.83 26.80
CA PHE A 153 -5.03 17.33 26.77
C PHE A 153 -4.27 17.66 28.05
N PHE A 154 -4.41 18.88 28.55
CA PHE A 154 -3.83 19.31 29.82
C PHE A 154 -4.38 18.49 31.01
N LEU A 155 -5.70 18.30 31.09
CA LEU A 155 -6.34 17.50 32.14
C LEU A 155 -5.87 16.04 32.10
N LEU A 156 -5.84 15.42 30.92
CA LEU A 156 -5.34 14.06 30.74
C LEU A 156 -3.86 13.94 31.16
N THR A 157 -3.05 14.92 30.81
CA THR A 157 -1.63 14.96 31.20
C THR A 157 -1.48 15.11 32.72
N LEU A 158 -2.30 15.93 33.36
CA LEU A 158 -2.29 16.14 34.80
C LEU A 158 -2.77 14.91 35.56
N ILE A 159 -3.82 14.24 35.07
CA ILE A 159 -4.29 12.94 35.59
C ILE A 159 -3.16 11.91 35.47
N PHE A 160 -2.54 11.79 34.30
CA PHE A 160 -1.43 10.86 34.08
C PHE A 160 -0.24 11.15 35.00
N TYR A 161 0.10 12.42 35.21
CA TYR A 161 1.15 12.86 36.13
C TYR A 161 0.82 12.51 37.58
N ARG A 162 -0.43 12.69 38.03
CA ARG A 162 -0.86 12.36 39.40
C ARG A 162 -0.99 10.86 39.63
N LEU A 163 -1.38 10.09 38.62
CA LEU A 163 -1.52 8.63 38.67
C LEU A 163 -0.19 7.90 38.59
N LYS A 164 0.95 8.53 38.94
CA LYS A 164 2.31 7.94 38.94
C LYS A 164 2.46 6.83 40.00
N SER A 165 1.67 5.78 39.85
CA SER A 165 1.70 4.52 40.56
C SER A 165 2.76 3.63 39.92
N THR A 166 3.35 2.74 40.71
CA THR A 166 4.25 1.68 40.22
C THR A 166 3.64 0.86 39.09
N LYS A 167 2.30 0.72 39.04
CA LYS A 167 1.59 0.07 37.93
C LYS A 167 1.63 0.87 36.63
N VAL A 168 1.42 2.19 36.69
CA VAL A 168 1.45 3.07 35.51
C VAL A 168 2.86 3.18 34.94
N GLN A 169 3.88 3.23 35.80
CA GLN A 169 5.27 3.21 35.35
C GLN A 169 5.61 1.92 34.61
N LYS A 170 5.17 0.75 35.11
CA LYS A 170 5.34 -0.53 34.41
C LYS A 170 4.70 -0.54 33.02
N ILE A 171 3.48 0.02 32.89
CA ILE A 171 2.80 0.13 31.59
C ILE A 171 3.58 1.07 30.66
N TYR A 172 4.04 2.21 31.16
CA TYR A 172 4.85 3.16 30.39
C TYR A 172 6.16 2.52 29.89
N ASP A 173 6.87 1.81 30.76
CA ASP A 173 8.12 1.13 30.42
C ASP A 173 7.89 0.02 29.38
N LEU A 174 6.79 -0.72 29.51
CA LEU A 174 6.36 -1.73 28.53
C LEU A 174 6.03 -1.08 27.17
N ALA A 175 5.24 0.00 27.19
CA ALA A 175 4.87 0.75 26.00
C ALA A 175 6.09 1.34 25.30
N ASN A 176 7.05 1.88 26.05
CA ASN A 176 8.29 2.42 25.50
C ASN A 176 9.18 1.31 24.91
N LYS A 177 9.24 0.13 25.56
CA LYS A 177 9.96 -1.05 25.05
C LYS A 177 9.41 -1.56 23.71
N PHE A 178 8.08 -1.55 23.56
CA PHE A 178 7.37 -2.06 22.38
C PHE A 178 6.78 -0.96 21.49
N LYS A 179 7.25 0.29 21.60
CA LYS A 179 6.63 1.44 20.92
C LYS A 179 6.45 1.27 19.42
N PHE A 180 7.42 0.68 18.73
CA PHE A 180 7.35 0.46 17.28
C PHE A 180 6.35 -0.65 16.94
N GLU A 181 6.32 -1.72 17.73
CA GLU A 181 5.36 -2.80 17.58
C GLU A 181 3.92 -2.33 17.87
N ILE A 182 3.72 -1.47 18.87
CA ILE A 182 2.43 -0.83 19.17
C ILE A 182 2.00 0.09 18.02
N LEU A 183 2.90 0.93 17.51
CA LEU A 183 2.61 1.82 16.37
C LEU A 183 2.25 1.04 15.11
N LEU A 184 2.95 -0.07 14.83
CA LEU A 184 2.59 -0.96 13.75
C LEU A 184 1.17 -1.54 13.94
N GLY A 185 0.84 -1.97 15.15
CA GLY A 185 -0.52 -2.42 15.49
C GLY A 185 -1.57 -1.34 15.22
N LEU A 186 -1.29 -0.09 15.62
CA LEU A 186 -2.18 1.04 15.33
C LEU A 186 -2.33 1.32 13.83
N PHE A 187 -1.26 1.22 13.05
CA PHE A 187 -1.33 1.36 11.58
C PHE A 187 -2.18 0.27 10.95
N ILE A 188 -2.02 -0.98 11.38
CA ILE A 188 -2.81 -2.12 10.91
C ILE A 188 -4.29 -1.94 11.29
N ILE A 189 -4.59 -1.54 12.52
CA ILE A 189 -5.97 -1.29 12.97
C ILE A 189 -6.59 -0.15 12.15
N GLY A 190 -5.88 0.95 11.95
CA GLY A 190 -6.35 2.08 11.14
C GLY A 190 -6.61 1.70 9.69
N TYR A 191 -5.71 0.91 9.08
CA TYR A 191 -5.87 0.37 7.73
C TYR A 191 -7.12 -0.51 7.64
N ASN A 192 -7.28 -1.47 8.55
CA ASN A 192 -8.45 -2.35 8.58
C ASN A 192 -9.74 -1.55 8.74
N ALA A 193 -9.79 -0.63 9.71
CA ALA A 193 -10.97 0.19 9.94
C ALA A 193 -11.37 0.95 8.67
N TYR A 194 -10.43 1.63 8.01
CA TYR A 194 -10.73 2.38 6.80
C TYR A 194 -11.17 1.47 5.64
N PHE A 195 -10.38 0.46 5.30
CA PHE A 195 -10.63 -0.33 4.08
C PHE A 195 -11.79 -1.32 4.23
N ILE A 196 -12.04 -1.87 5.43
CA ILE A 196 -13.25 -2.68 5.66
C ILE A 196 -14.50 -1.81 5.48
N ILE A 197 -14.54 -0.62 6.10
CA ILE A 197 -15.66 0.30 5.96
C ILE A 197 -15.84 0.71 4.50
N ALA A 198 -14.76 1.11 3.82
CA ALA A 198 -14.81 1.54 2.42
C ALA A 198 -15.28 0.42 1.48
N SER A 199 -14.76 -0.80 1.63
CA SER A 199 -15.15 -1.95 0.79
C SER A 199 -16.59 -2.40 1.06
N ILE A 200 -17.05 -2.38 2.31
CA ILE A 200 -18.45 -2.67 2.65
C ILE A 200 -19.38 -1.60 2.09
N LEU A 201 -19.06 -0.32 2.25
CA LEU A 201 -19.86 0.77 1.68
C LEU A 201 -19.93 0.70 0.16
N ARG A 202 -18.82 0.34 -0.52
CA ARG A 202 -18.85 0.08 -1.98
C ARG A 202 -19.84 -1.04 -2.31
N TYR A 203 -19.81 -2.14 -1.58
CA TYR A 203 -20.73 -3.26 -1.79
C TYR A 203 -22.19 -2.87 -1.55
N GLU A 204 -22.49 -2.21 -0.43
CA GLU A 204 -23.86 -1.81 -0.04
C GLU A 204 -24.46 -0.74 -0.96
N ASN A 205 -23.61 0.06 -1.63
CA ASN A 205 -24.02 1.01 -2.65
C ASN A 205 -23.96 0.42 -4.08
N TYR A 206 -23.92 -0.91 -4.22
CA TYR A 206 -23.95 -1.63 -5.50
C TYR A 206 -22.78 -1.31 -6.46
N PHE A 207 -21.64 -0.88 -5.93
CA PHE A 207 -20.41 -0.64 -6.70
C PHE A 207 -19.47 -1.86 -6.79
N ALA A 208 -19.87 -3.00 -6.23
CA ALA A 208 -19.18 -4.28 -6.39
C ALA A 208 -19.66 -5.02 -7.65
N GLY A 209 -18.75 -5.60 -8.40
CA GLY A 209 -18.99 -6.27 -9.67
C GLY A 209 -19.36 -7.75 -9.53
N ARG A 210 -20.27 -8.21 -10.40
CA ARG A 210 -20.62 -9.63 -10.56
C ARG A 210 -19.40 -10.48 -10.98
N PHE A 211 -18.63 -10.01 -11.96
CA PHE A 211 -17.54 -10.77 -12.59
C PHE A 211 -16.37 -11.06 -11.65
N ASP A 212 -16.21 -10.22 -10.63
CA ASP A 212 -15.19 -10.40 -9.60
C ASP A 212 -15.87 -10.99 -8.36
N LEU A 213 -16.34 -10.15 -7.43
CA LEU A 213 -16.85 -10.62 -6.13
C LEU A 213 -17.90 -11.73 -6.24
N GLY A 214 -18.85 -11.63 -7.17
CA GLY A 214 -19.93 -12.61 -7.33
C GLY A 214 -19.45 -14.01 -7.73
N ASN A 215 -18.46 -14.10 -8.62
CA ASN A 215 -17.90 -15.38 -9.06
C ASN A 215 -17.14 -16.08 -7.92
N MET A 216 -16.47 -15.31 -7.07
CA MET A 216 -15.71 -15.81 -5.92
C MET A 216 -16.67 -16.27 -4.83
N ASP A 217 -17.68 -15.45 -4.53
CA ASP A 217 -18.76 -15.78 -3.57
C ASP A 217 -19.47 -17.08 -3.93
N GLN A 218 -19.91 -17.24 -5.20
CA GLN A 218 -20.56 -18.46 -5.65
C GLN A 218 -19.67 -19.68 -5.48
N ALA A 219 -18.39 -19.60 -5.84
CA ALA A 219 -17.47 -20.73 -5.72
C ALA A 219 -17.27 -21.16 -4.26
N VAL A 220 -17.15 -20.21 -3.33
CA VAL A 220 -17.02 -20.47 -1.89
C VAL A 220 -18.32 -21.07 -1.33
N TRP A 221 -19.46 -20.45 -1.63
CA TRP A 221 -20.78 -20.89 -1.18
C TRP A 221 -21.13 -22.29 -1.72
N ASN A 222 -20.90 -22.56 -3.01
CA ASN A 222 -21.20 -23.85 -3.63
C ASN A 222 -20.30 -24.96 -3.05
N THR A 223 -19.03 -24.67 -2.81
CA THR A 223 -18.09 -25.61 -2.18
C THR A 223 -18.56 -26.03 -0.79
N LEU A 224 -19.06 -25.07 0.01
CA LEU A 224 -19.65 -25.38 1.32
C LEU A 224 -20.86 -26.32 1.23
N HIS A 225 -21.66 -26.21 0.16
CA HIS A 225 -22.89 -26.98 -0.07
C HIS A 225 -22.69 -28.25 -0.92
N GLY A 226 -21.45 -28.74 -1.04
CA GLY A 226 -21.14 -29.99 -1.75
C GLY A 226 -21.01 -29.87 -3.28
N ARG A 227 -21.23 -28.68 -3.85
CA ARG A 227 -20.97 -28.38 -5.26
C ARG A 227 -19.57 -27.81 -5.42
N PHE A 228 -18.59 -28.70 -5.33
CA PHE A 228 -17.18 -28.33 -5.26
C PHE A 228 -16.75 -27.40 -6.42
N PHE A 229 -16.31 -26.19 -6.07
CA PHE A 229 -15.68 -25.23 -6.98
C PHE A 229 -16.52 -24.84 -8.21
N GLN A 230 -17.85 -24.86 -8.11
CA GLN A 230 -18.77 -24.51 -9.20
C GLN A 230 -19.24 -23.05 -9.12
N LEU A 231 -19.53 -22.45 -10.28
CA LEU A 231 -20.15 -21.13 -10.43
C LEU A 231 -21.01 -21.08 -11.69
N THR A 232 -21.82 -20.03 -11.82
CA THR A 232 -22.56 -19.73 -13.05
C THR A 232 -21.61 -19.13 -14.08
N ASP A 233 -21.57 -19.65 -15.31
CA ASP A 233 -20.66 -19.17 -16.35
C ASP A 233 -20.76 -17.64 -16.50
N PRO A 234 -19.65 -16.90 -16.33
CA PRO A 234 -19.60 -15.47 -16.57
C PRO A 234 -20.09 -15.03 -17.96
N ASN A 235 -19.96 -15.90 -18.96
CA ASN A 235 -20.34 -15.62 -20.35
C ASN A 235 -21.65 -16.29 -20.77
N GLY A 236 -22.37 -16.91 -19.83
CA GLY A 236 -23.55 -17.71 -20.14
C GLY A 236 -24.48 -17.90 -18.94
N VAL A 237 -25.23 -18.99 -18.97
CA VAL A 237 -26.19 -19.38 -17.93
C VAL A 237 -25.92 -20.77 -17.35
N ASP A 238 -24.97 -21.50 -17.94
CA ASP A 238 -24.62 -22.86 -17.51
C ASP A 238 -23.84 -22.85 -16.20
N ILE A 239 -23.92 -23.96 -15.45
CA ILE A 239 -23.08 -24.17 -14.27
C ILE A 239 -21.79 -24.82 -14.70
N VAL A 240 -20.67 -24.15 -14.42
CA VAL A 240 -19.33 -24.58 -14.82
C VAL A 240 -18.40 -24.63 -13.62
N SER A 241 -17.28 -25.34 -13.76
CA SER A 241 -16.22 -25.29 -12.77
C SER A 241 -15.48 -23.96 -12.85
N ARG A 242 -15.15 -23.36 -11.70
CA ARG A 242 -14.30 -22.17 -11.63
C ARG A 242 -12.93 -22.39 -12.26
N LEU A 243 -12.45 -23.64 -12.28
CA LEU A 243 -11.22 -24.06 -12.95
C LEU A 243 -11.22 -23.72 -14.45
N ALA A 244 -12.39 -23.57 -15.09
CA ALA A 244 -12.48 -23.11 -16.48
C ALA A 244 -11.94 -21.68 -16.70
N PHE A 245 -11.73 -20.92 -15.62
CA PHE A 245 -11.22 -19.55 -15.65
C PHE A 245 -9.94 -19.40 -14.84
N HIS A 246 -9.95 -19.80 -13.56
CA HIS A 246 -8.83 -19.63 -12.64
C HIS A 246 -8.64 -20.85 -11.75
N ALA A 247 -7.38 -21.12 -11.40
CA ALA A 247 -6.99 -22.18 -10.47
C ALA A 247 -6.68 -21.59 -9.07
N ASP A 248 -7.64 -20.88 -8.50
CA ASP A 248 -7.54 -20.21 -7.22
C ASP A 248 -8.20 -21.02 -6.08
N TYR A 249 -7.68 -22.23 -5.89
CA TYR A 249 -8.17 -23.21 -4.92
C TYR A 249 -8.14 -22.73 -3.46
N ILE A 250 -7.48 -21.61 -3.14
CA ILE A 250 -7.58 -20.96 -1.83
C ILE A 250 -9.04 -20.67 -1.44
N LEU A 251 -9.95 -20.45 -2.39
CA LEU A 251 -11.38 -20.27 -2.14
C LEU A 251 -12.01 -21.46 -1.43
N VAL A 252 -11.52 -22.69 -1.68
CA VAL A 252 -11.98 -23.89 -0.99
C VAL A 252 -11.67 -23.81 0.51
N LEU A 253 -10.51 -23.24 0.87
CA LEU A 253 -10.14 -23.04 2.28
C LEU A 253 -10.94 -21.92 2.95
N LEU A 254 -11.58 -21.04 2.18
CA LEU A 254 -12.47 -20.00 2.69
C LEU A 254 -13.91 -20.51 2.90
N ALA A 255 -14.31 -21.60 2.24
CA ALA A 255 -15.67 -22.16 2.33
C ALA A 255 -16.14 -22.45 3.78
N PRO A 256 -15.30 -22.97 4.70
CA PRO A 256 -15.72 -23.14 6.10
C PRO A 256 -16.11 -21.84 6.80
N LEU A 257 -15.56 -20.69 6.40
CA LEU A 257 -15.88 -19.39 7.01
C LEU A 257 -17.33 -18.97 6.73
N TYR A 258 -17.92 -19.44 5.62
CA TYR A 258 -19.32 -19.17 5.28
C TYR A 258 -20.31 -19.84 6.24
N ARG A 259 -19.87 -20.80 7.07
CA ARG A 259 -20.69 -21.33 8.18
C ARG A 259 -20.92 -20.30 9.29
N ILE A 260 -20.00 -19.35 9.44
CA ILE A 260 -20.14 -18.24 10.39
C ILE A 260 -21.04 -17.17 9.79
N TRP A 261 -20.74 -16.77 8.54
CA TRP A 261 -21.52 -15.76 7.83
C TRP A 261 -21.45 -15.99 6.31
N SER A 262 -22.53 -16.48 5.73
CA SER A 262 -22.66 -16.70 4.28
C SER A 262 -23.00 -15.40 3.56
N ASP A 263 -22.03 -14.49 3.47
CA ASP A 263 -22.18 -13.16 2.84
C ASP A 263 -20.89 -12.75 2.11
N PRO A 264 -20.96 -12.19 0.88
CA PRO A 264 -19.78 -11.78 0.11
C PRO A 264 -18.87 -10.78 0.84
N ARG A 265 -19.42 -9.95 1.73
CA ARG A 265 -18.65 -8.98 2.53
C ARG A 265 -17.59 -9.66 3.40
N LEU A 266 -17.81 -10.92 3.80
CA LEU A 266 -16.82 -11.70 4.53
C LEU A 266 -15.51 -11.84 3.74
N LEU A 267 -15.59 -12.05 2.43
CA LEU A 267 -14.40 -12.14 1.57
C LEU A 267 -13.64 -10.82 1.52
N LEU A 268 -14.35 -9.69 1.41
CA LEU A 268 -13.75 -8.35 1.44
C LEU A 268 -13.01 -8.09 2.77
N ILE A 269 -13.61 -8.48 3.90
CA ILE A 269 -12.98 -8.39 5.22
C ILE A 269 -11.72 -9.26 5.27
N VAL A 270 -11.80 -10.52 4.83
CA VAL A 270 -10.65 -11.44 4.81
C VAL A 270 -9.50 -10.88 3.98
N GLN A 271 -9.77 -10.35 2.79
CA GLN A 271 -8.76 -9.72 1.94
C GLN A 271 -8.08 -8.54 2.65
N THR A 272 -8.84 -7.62 3.23
CA THR A 272 -8.27 -6.47 3.96
C THR A 272 -7.42 -6.91 5.15
N VAL A 273 -7.92 -7.85 5.95
CA VAL A 273 -7.19 -8.36 7.13
C VAL A 273 -5.89 -9.03 6.70
N VAL A 274 -5.93 -9.94 5.73
CA VAL A 274 -4.74 -10.67 5.27
C VAL A 274 -3.72 -9.72 4.64
N LEU A 275 -4.13 -8.76 3.81
CA LEU A 275 -3.22 -7.74 3.25
C LEU A 275 -2.55 -6.90 4.35
N SER A 276 -3.31 -6.49 5.36
CA SER A 276 -2.76 -5.69 6.47
C SER A 276 -1.71 -6.45 7.29
N ILE A 277 -1.86 -7.78 7.45
CA ILE A 277 -0.87 -8.65 8.08
C ILE A 277 0.45 -8.67 7.28
N GLY A 278 0.41 -8.42 5.97
CA GLY A 278 1.60 -8.23 5.14
C GLY A 278 2.57 -7.19 5.70
N ALA A 279 2.05 -6.12 6.32
CA ALA A 279 2.87 -5.09 6.97
C ALA A 279 3.72 -5.63 8.13
N VAL A 280 3.25 -6.67 8.83
CA VAL A 280 4.01 -7.37 9.86
C VAL A 280 5.24 -8.04 9.25
N PHE A 281 5.07 -8.74 8.12
CA PHE A 281 6.19 -9.37 7.44
C PHE A 281 7.16 -8.33 6.85
N VAL A 282 6.67 -7.24 6.27
CA VAL A 282 7.53 -6.12 5.83
C VAL A 282 8.35 -5.57 7.01
N TYR A 283 7.71 -5.29 8.16
CA TYR A 283 8.39 -4.84 9.37
C TYR A 283 9.46 -5.85 9.83
N LEU A 284 9.14 -7.13 9.87
CA LEU A 284 10.05 -8.18 10.32
C LEU A 284 11.23 -8.40 9.37
N ILE A 285 10.99 -8.33 8.05
CA ILE A 285 12.03 -8.39 7.01
C ILE A 285 12.96 -7.19 7.16
N ALA A 286 12.40 -5.96 7.19
CA ALA A 286 13.16 -4.74 7.36
C ALA A 286 13.96 -4.70 8.67
N LYS A 287 13.37 -5.15 9.78
CA LYS A 287 14.03 -5.23 11.09
C LYS A 287 15.21 -6.18 11.08
N ASN A 288 15.09 -7.29 10.36
CA ASN A 288 16.19 -8.26 10.24
C ASN A 288 17.32 -7.75 9.36
N ILE A 289 17.02 -6.99 8.30
CA ILE A 289 18.02 -6.52 7.33
C ILE A 289 18.66 -5.22 7.80
N LEU A 290 17.86 -4.16 8.00
CA LEU A 290 18.31 -2.81 8.33
C LEU A 290 18.77 -2.65 9.79
N LYS A 291 18.45 -3.62 10.66
CA LYS A 291 18.71 -3.58 12.11
C LYS A 291 18.18 -2.32 12.83
N ASN A 292 17.25 -1.60 12.21
CA ASN A 292 16.69 -0.36 12.72
C ASN A 292 15.15 -0.44 12.75
N LYS A 293 14.57 -0.44 13.95
CA LYS A 293 13.10 -0.54 14.14
C LYS A 293 12.33 0.66 13.55
N ALA A 294 12.92 1.86 13.52
CA ALA A 294 12.27 3.03 12.97
C ALA A 294 12.13 2.92 11.44
N PHE A 295 13.21 2.57 10.73
CA PHE A 295 13.12 2.30 9.29
C PHE A 295 12.20 1.13 8.99
N SER A 296 12.20 0.11 9.84
CA SER A 296 11.28 -1.03 9.69
C SER A 296 9.81 -0.62 9.78
N LEU A 297 9.49 0.26 10.75
CA LEU A 297 8.15 0.81 10.90
C LEU A 297 7.77 1.71 9.70
N ILE A 298 8.71 2.51 9.20
CA ILE A 298 8.51 3.35 8.01
C ILE A 298 8.17 2.47 6.81
N PHE A 299 8.92 1.41 6.51
CA PHE A 299 8.60 0.51 5.40
C PHE A 299 7.23 -0.17 5.56
N ALA A 300 6.89 -0.62 6.76
CA ALA A 300 5.58 -1.23 7.02
C ALA A 300 4.43 -0.22 6.88
N GLY A 301 4.62 1.02 7.36
CA GLY A 301 3.67 2.11 7.15
C GLY A 301 3.53 2.47 5.68
N SER A 302 4.65 2.63 4.96
CA SER A 302 4.71 2.87 3.51
C SER A 302 4.01 1.77 2.71
N PHE A 303 4.09 0.52 3.16
CA PHE A 303 3.37 -0.60 2.56
C PHE A 303 1.86 -0.40 2.69
N LEU A 304 1.36 -0.11 3.90
CA LEU A 304 -0.06 0.11 4.16
C LEU A 304 -0.64 1.35 3.48
N ILE A 305 0.16 2.39 3.20
CA ILE A 305 -0.31 3.57 2.47
C ILE A 305 0.03 3.52 0.97
N ASN A 306 0.59 2.42 0.48
CA ASN A 306 0.99 2.29 -0.92
C ASN A 306 -0.25 2.32 -1.84
N PRO A 307 -0.31 3.21 -2.85
CA PRO A 307 -1.46 3.31 -3.74
C PRO A 307 -1.83 2.00 -4.44
N ALA A 308 -0.86 1.23 -4.92
CA ALA A 308 -1.13 -0.04 -5.60
C ALA A 308 -1.73 -1.08 -4.65
N LEU A 309 -1.24 -1.16 -3.40
CA LEU A 309 -1.84 -2.01 -2.37
C LEU A 309 -3.27 -1.57 -2.04
N ASN A 310 -3.50 -0.27 -1.90
CA ASN A 310 -4.79 0.30 -1.54
C ASN A 310 -5.85 0.09 -2.61
N TYR A 311 -5.50 0.32 -3.88
CA TYR A 311 -6.37 0.00 -5.00
C TYR A 311 -6.61 -1.51 -5.13
N THR A 312 -5.58 -2.34 -4.96
CA THR A 312 -5.72 -3.80 -4.94
C THR A 312 -6.71 -4.26 -3.87
N ASN A 313 -6.68 -3.65 -2.67
CA ASN A 313 -7.58 -4.00 -1.57
C ASN A 313 -9.01 -3.48 -1.79
N LEU A 314 -9.15 -2.26 -2.32
CA LEU A 314 -10.45 -1.67 -2.63
C LEU A 314 -11.09 -2.32 -3.84
N TYR A 315 -10.32 -2.80 -4.81
CA TYR A 315 -10.84 -3.64 -5.87
C TYR A 315 -11.48 -4.88 -5.22
N ASP A 316 -12.52 -5.39 -5.86
CA ASP A 316 -13.33 -6.48 -5.33
C ASP A 316 -12.48 -7.71 -4.93
N PHE A 317 -13.05 -8.67 -4.20
CA PHE A 317 -12.25 -9.77 -3.68
C PHE A 317 -11.56 -10.58 -4.77
N HIS A 318 -10.24 -10.74 -4.65
CA HIS A 318 -9.43 -11.58 -5.53
C HIS A 318 -8.49 -12.47 -4.73
N PRO A 319 -8.57 -13.80 -4.87
CA PRO A 319 -7.67 -14.75 -4.21
C PRO A 319 -6.17 -14.41 -4.25
N VAL A 320 -5.68 -13.92 -5.39
CA VAL A 320 -4.26 -13.56 -5.59
C VAL A 320 -3.76 -12.46 -4.64
N THR A 321 -4.65 -11.62 -4.09
CA THR A 321 -4.27 -10.56 -3.14
C THR A 321 -3.81 -11.15 -1.80
N LEU A 322 -4.36 -12.29 -1.39
CA LEU A 322 -3.86 -13.04 -0.23
C LEU A 322 -2.42 -13.52 -0.46
N GLY A 323 -2.08 -13.80 -1.73
CA GLY A 323 -0.75 -14.14 -2.19
C GLY A 323 0.30 -13.07 -1.86
N THR A 324 -0.08 -11.79 -1.79
CA THR A 324 0.82 -10.71 -1.36
C THR A 324 1.43 -10.97 0.01
N THR A 325 0.58 -11.30 0.99
CA THR A 325 1.02 -11.57 2.37
C THR A 325 1.70 -12.93 2.47
N PHE A 326 1.21 -13.94 1.77
CA PHE A 326 1.81 -15.27 1.80
C PHE A 326 3.23 -15.26 1.20
N LEU A 327 3.47 -14.55 0.09
CA LEU A 327 4.81 -14.44 -0.50
C LEU A 327 5.78 -13.62 0.36
N LEU A 328 5.30 -12.60 1.09
CA LEU A 328 6.09 -11.92 2.12
C LEU A 328 6.49 -12.89 3.24
N ALA A 329 5.55 -13.72 3.70
CA ALA A 329 5.81 -14.76 4.69
C ALA A 329 6.81 -15.80 4.18
N VAL A 330 6.67 -16.27 2.93
CA VAL A 330 7.63 -17.15 2.24
C VAL A 330 9.03 -16.56 2.31
N PHE A 331 9.20 -15.30 1.89
CA PHE A 331 10.50 -14.64 1.93
C PHE A 331 11.06 -14.53 3.35
N TYR A 332 10.22 -14.14 4.33
CA TYR A 332 10.62 -14.02 5.72
C TYR A 332 11.10 -15.36 6.32
N PHE A 333 10.33 -16.43 6.14
CA PHE A 333 10.65 -17.75 6.71
C PHE A 333 11.81 -18.44 5.98
N LEU A 334 11.96 -18.19 4.67
CA LEU A 334 13.16 -18.55 3.92
C LEU A 334 14.40 -17.89 4.53
N TYR A 335 14.34 -16.58 4.77
CA TYR A 335 15.44 -15.82 5.37
C TYR A 335 15.76 -16.31 6.79
N LYS A 336 14.75 -16.67 7.58
CA LYS A 336 14.90 -17.27 8.92
C LYS A 336 15.33 -18.74 8.90
N LYS A 337 15.36 -19.39 7.73
CA LYS A 337 15.65 -20.83 7.55
C LYS A 337 14.69 -21.77 8.30
N THR A 338 13.45 -21.34 8.51
CA THR A 338 12.39 -22.17 9.10
C THR A 338 11.57 -22.83 7.98
N TYR A 339 12.09 -23.92 7.44
CA TYR A 339 11.59 -24.50 6.18
C TYR A 339 10.15 -25.01 6.24
N PHE A 340 9.66 -25.46 7.40
CA PHE A 340 8.25 -25.86 7.55
C PHE A 340 7.29 -24.71 7.19
N TRP A 341 7.44 -23.56 7.84
CA TRP A 341 6.61 -22.38 7.58
C TRP A 341 6.83 -21.81 6.17
N PHE A 342 8.06 -21.88 5.67
CA PHE A 342 8.35 -21.52 4.29
C PHE A 342 7.54 -22.37 3.30
N VAL A 343 7.51 -23.70 3.42
CA VAL A 343 6.72 -24.58 2.55
C VAL A 343 5.22 -24.35 2.73
N PHE A 344 4.76 -24.20 3.98
CA PHE A 344 3.36 -23.94 4.29
C PHE A 344 2.83 -22.70 3.55
N PHE A 345 3.52 -21.56 3.68
CA PHE A 345 3.12 -20.33 2.99
C PHE A 345 3.37 -20.38 1.48
N LEU A 346 4.32 -21.18 1.01
CA LEU A 346 4.58 -21.38 -0.41
C LEU A 346 3.43 -22.14 -1.07
N ILE A 347 2.89 -23.18 -0.40
CA ILE A 347 1.69 -23.88 -0.86
C ILE A 347 0.49 -22.93 -0.85
N LEU A 348 0.27 -22.19 0.25
CA LEU A 348 -0.83 -21.22 0.34
C LEU A 348 -0.76 -20.17 -0.77
N ALA A 349 0.43 -19.65 -1.08
CA ALA A 349 0.63 -18.71 -2.18
C ALA A 349 0.30 -19.36 -3.53
N GLY A 350 0.79 -20.57 -3.80
CA GLY A 350 0.59 -21.28 -5.07
C GLY A 350 -0.88 -21.53 -5.39
N ILE A 351 -1.69 -21.84 -4.38
CA ILE A 351 -3.14 -22.07 -4.56
C ILE A 351 -3.97 -20.78 -4.66
N THR A 352 -3.35 -19.60 -4.63
CA THR A 352 -4.08 -18.33 -4.82
C THR A 352 -4.35 -18.01 -6.29
N LYS A 353 -3.49 -18.47 -7.22
CA LYS A 353 -3.67 -18.32 -8.66
C LYS A 353 -2.64 -19.12 -9.46
N GLU A 354 -3.00 -19.54 -10.67
CA GLU A 354 -2.19 -20.37 -11.55
C GLU A 354 -0.78 -19.83 -11.83
N GLN A 355 -0.62 -18.52 -12.07
CA GLN A 355 0.69 -17.96 -12.42
C GLN A 355 1.65 -17.84 -11.22
N VAL A 356 1.15 -17.89 -9.98
CA VAL A 356 1.98 -17.79 -8.76
C VAL A 356 2.97 -18.96 -8.65
N TRP A 357 2.66 -20.11 -9.28
CA TRP A 357 3.56 -21.25 -9.37
C TRP A 357 4.88 -20.95 -10.12
N LEU A 358 4.91 -19.95 -11.00
CA LEU A 358 6.16 -19.46 -11.59
C LEU A 358 7.04 -18.74 -10.56
N ILE A 359 6.44 -17.94 -9.68
CA ILE A 359 7.16 -17.28 -8.57
C ILE A 359 7.73 -18.33 -7.62
N ILE A 360 6.97 -19.40 -7.35
CA ILE A 360 7.43 -20.55 -6.55
C ILE A 360 8.64 -21.23 -7.20
N ALA A 361 8.61 -21.43 -8.51
CA ALA A 361 9.75 -21.98 -9.23
C ALA A 361 11.00 -21.10 -9.06
N LEU A 362 10.86 -19.78 -9.13
CA LEU A 362 11.95 -18.83 -8.88
C LEU A 362 12.49 -18.91 -7.44
N PHE A 363 11.65 -19.18 -6.44
CA PHE A 363 12.14 -19.46 -5.07
C PHE A 363 13.00 -20.72 -5.01
N GLY A 364 12.65 -21.76 -5.77
CA GLY A 364 13.48 -22.94 -5.94
C GLY A 364 14.86 -22.60 -6.53
N ILE A 365 14.91 -21.82 -7.61
CA ILE A 365 16.18 -21.36 -8.22
C ILE A 365 17.01 -20.55 -7.23
N TYR A 366 16.39 -19.57 -6.56
CA TYR A 366 17.07 -18.71 -5.59
C TYR A 366 17.67 -19.51 -4.43
N LEU A 367 16.89 -20.44 -3.86
CA LEU A 367 17.36 -21.34 -2.80
C LEU A 367 18.52 -22.22 -3.29
N PHE A 368 18.46 -22.72 -4.53
CA PHE A 368 19.54 -23.51 -5.12
C PHE A 368 20.83 -22.71 -5.23
N ILE A 369 20.77 -21.50 -5.81
CA ILE A 369 21.94 -20.63 -6.02
C ILE A 369 22.62 -20.27 -4.70
N ILE A 370 21.84 -19.88 -3.67
CA ILE A 370 22.41 -19.50 -2.37
C ILE A 370 23.09 -20.69 -1.68
N ASN A 371 22.48 -21.88 -1.74
CA ASN A 371 23.06 -23.07 -1.12
C ASN A 371 24.24 -23.64 -1.90
N PHE A 372 24.26 -23.46 -3.23
CA PHE A 372 25.41 -23.77 -4.07
C PHE A 372 26.62 -22.92 -3.68
N ARG A 373 26.45 -21.59 -3.59
CA ARG A 373 27.52 -20.66 -3.20
C ARG A 373 28.06 -20.90 -1.80
N LYS A 374 27.21 -21.33 -0.85
CA LYS A 374 27.59 -21.58 0.54
C LYS A 374 28.08 -23.01 0.82
N ASN A 375 28.29 -23.81 -0.22
CA ASN A 375 28.65 -25.23 -0.17
C ASN A 375 27.84 -26.04 0.87
N GLN A 376 26.53 -25.78 0.93
CA GLN A 376 25.62 -26.41 1.88
C GLN A 376 25.28 -27.85 1.46
N SER A 377 24.68 -28.61 2.38
CA SER A 377 24.26 -30.01 2.21
C SER A 377 23.53 -30.28 0.89
N LEU A 378 23.81 -31.44 0.28
CA LEU A 378 23.13 -31.95 -0.91
C LEU A 378 21.60 -32.00 -0.74
N PHE A 379 21.13 -32.19 0.51
CA PHE A 379 19.70 -32.16 0.84
C PHE A 379 19.04 -30.82 0.46
N LEU A 380 19.64 -29.69 0.83
CA LEU A 380 19.07 -28.36 0.55
C LEU A 380 19.08 -28.04 -0.95
N LYS A 381 20.09 -28.52 -1.68
CA LYS A 381 20.15 -28.40 -3.15
C LYS A 381 19.05 -29.23 -3.82
N SER A 382 18.86 -30.47 -3.38
CA SER A 382 17.81 -31.37 -3.88
C SER A 382 16.41 -30.84 -3.56
N PHE A 383 16.22 -30.31 -2.34
CA PHE A 383 14.99 -29.66 -1.92
C PHE A 383 14.66 -28.41 -2.76
N ALA A 384 15.66 -27.61 -3.12
CA ALA A 384 15.48 -26.47 -4.00
C ALA A 384 15.06 -26.87 -5.43
N ILE A 385 15.66 -27.95 -5.97
CA ILE A 385 15.27 -28.53 -7.26
C ILE A 385 13.83 -29.04 -7.20
N LEU A 386 13.43 -29.72 -6.12
CA LEU A 386 12.07 -30.20 -5.94
C LEU A 386 11.04 -29.07 -5.98
N ILE A 387 11.31 -27.95 -5.30
CA ILE A 387 10.44 -26.76 -5.33
C ILE A 387 10.35 -26.19 -6.75
N PHE A 388 11.49 -26.07 -7.45
CA PHE A 388 11.53 -25.58 -8.82
C PHE A 388 10.70 -26.46 -9.76
N LEU A 389 10.93 -27.78 -9.75
CA LEU A 389 10.22 -28.73 -10.59
C LEU A 389 8.72 -28.75 -10.27
N THR A 390 8.36 -28.72 -8.98
CA THR A 390 6.95 -28.68 -8.57
C THR A 390 6.24 -27.42 -9.10
N GLY A 391 6.87 -26.25 -8.97
CA GLY A 391 6.32 -24.99 -9.50
C GLY A 391 6.11 -25.02 -11.02
N ILE A 392 7.14 -25.46 -11.77
CA ILE A 392 7.04 -25.55 -13.24
C ILE A 392 6.03 -26.60 -13.68
N CYS A 393 6.01 -27.79 -13.07
CA CYS A 393 5.10 -28.87 -13.44
C CYS A 393 3.64 -28.51 -13.16
N ILE A 394 3.34 -27.88 -12.01
CA ILE A 394 1.97 -27.45 -11.70
C ILE A 394 1.54 -26.31 -12.62
N PHE A 395 2.38 -25.29 -12.83
CA PHE A 395 2.07 -24.23 -13.79
C PHE A 395 1.77 -24.78 -15.19
N TYR A 396 2.63 -25.68 -15.68
CA TYR A 396 2.45 -26.33 -16.98
C TYR A 396 1.15 -27.15 -17.02
N TYR A 397 0.89 -27.96 -16.00
CA TYR A 397 -0.34 -28.74 -15.92
C TYR A 397 -1.58 -27.85 -15.92
N LEU A 398 -1.59 -26.76 -15.15
CA LEU A 398 -2.75 -25.86 -15.07
C LEU A 398 -3.04 -25.16 -16.40
N ILE A 399 -2.01 -24.61 -17.05
CA ILE A 399 -2.18 -23.80 -18.27
C ILE A 399 -2.43 -24.66 -19.52
N TRP A 400 -1.79 -25.83 -19.64
CA TRP A 400 -1.93 -26.68 -20.83
C TRP A 400 -3.03 -27.73 -20.73
N TRP A 401 -3.41 -28.16 -19.52
CA TRP A 401 -4.31 -29.30 -19.35
C TRP A 401 -5.53 -28.99 -18.48
N ALA A 402 -5.33 -28.55 -17.24
CA ALA A 402 -6.42 -28.45 -16.27
C ALA A 402 -7.45 -27.37 -16.65
N ILE A 403 -7.00 -26.15 -16.94
CA ILE A 403 -7.89 -25.05 -17.33
C ILE A 403 -8.52 -25.32 -18.71
N PRO A 404 -7.76 -25.71 -19.76
CA PRO A 404 -8.37 -26.03 -21.04
C PRO A 404 -9.37 -27.19 -21.00
N GLY A 405 -9.06 -28.24 -20.24
CA GLY A 405 -9.95 -29.38 -20.04
C GLY A 405 -11.24 -29.01 -19.33
N ALA A 406 -11.18 -28.13 -18.31
CA ALA A 406 -12.37 -27.63 -17.62
C ALA A 406 -13.21 -26.65 -18.45
N ARG A 407 -12.56 -25.89 -19.35
CA ARG A 407 -13.20 -24.86 -20.19
C ARG A 407 -13.76 -25.41 -21.50
N GLY A 408 -13.24 -26.52 -22.01
CA GLY A 408 -13.53 -26.99 -23.37
C GLY A 408 -12.83 -26.18 -24.47
N GLY A 409 -11.78 -25.44 -24.12
CA GLY A 409 -11.03 -24.58 -25.04
C GLY A 409 -9.85 -23.91 -24.35
N ASN A 410 -9.01 -23.19 -25.10
CA ASN A 410 -7.82 -22.54 -24.54
C ASN A 410 -8.16 -21.51 -23.43
N HIS A 411 -7.17 -21.26 -22.57
CA HIS A 411 -7.27 -20.25 -21.51
C HIS A 411 -7.69 -18.88 -22.08
N PHE A 412 -8.72 -18.25 -21.51
CA PHE A 412 -9.30 -17.01 -22.04
C PHE A 412 -8.27 -15.88 -22.19
N ALA A 413 -7.34 -15.77 -21.24
CA ALA A 413 -6.29 -14.75 -21.23
C ALA A 413 -5.31 -14.82 -22.42
N LEU A 414 -5.26 -15.91 -23.20
CA LEU A 414 -4.41 -15.96 -24.40
C LEU A 414 -4.81 -14.88 -25.42
N ALA A 415 -6.09 -14.48 -25.46
CA ALA A 415 -6.56 -13.40 -26.32
C ALA A 415 -5.84 -12.06 -26.05
N TYR A 416 -5.34 -11.86 -24.83
CA TYR A 416 -4.57 -10.65 -24.47
C TYR A 416 -3.15 -10.64 -25.05
N TYR A 417 -2.70 -11.75 -25.61
CA TYR A 417 -1.35 -11.92 -26.17
C TYR A 417 -1.38 -12.37 -27.62
N SER A 418 -2.51 -12.17 -28.32
CA SER A 418 -2.69 -12.57 -29.72
C SER A 418 -1.62 -12.01 -30.66
N GLU A 419 -1.03 -10.86 -30.35
CA GLU A 419 0.13 -10.33 -31.07
C GLU A 419 1.33 -11.29 -31.06
N PHE A 420 1.51 -12.10 -30.02
CA PHE A 420 2.59 -13.07 -29.88
C PHE A 420 2.18 -14.49 -30.28
N GLY A 421 0.91 -14.75 -30.60
CA GLY A 421 0.43 -16.03 -31.15
C GLY A 421 -0.79 -16.60 -30.42
N ASP A 422 -1.25 -17.75 -30.90
CA ASP A 422 -2.57 -18.30 -30.53
C ASP A 422 -2.52 -19.47 -29.54
N SER A 423 -1.33 -19.81 -29.04
CA SER A 423 -1.12 -20.90 -28.06
C SER A 423 -0.12 -20.48 -26.98
N PRO A 424 -0.18 -21.08 -25.77
CA PRO A 424 0.75 -20.74 -24.69
C PRO A 424 2.22 -20.91 -25.11
N SER A 425 2.53 -22.02 -25.77
CA SER A 425 3.87 -22.31 -26.29
C SER A 425 4.30 -21.33 -27.39
N GLY A 426 3.38 -20.94 -28.28
CA GLY A 426 3.65 -19.97 -29.35
C GLY A 426 3.95 -18.58 -28.80
N ILE A 427 3.16 -18.12 -27.82
CA ILE A 427 3.36 -16.84 -27.14
C ILE A 427 4.72 -16.81 -26.44
N ILE A 428 5.05 -17.82 -25.63
CA ILE A 428 6.34 -17.89 -24.92
C ILE A 428 7.51 -17.87 -25.92
N LYS A 429 7.41 -18.67 -26.99
CA LYS A 429 8.43 -18.72 -28.05
C LYS A 429 8.60 -17.33 -28.69
N ASN A 430 7.53 -16.68 -29.10
CA ASN A 430 7.62 -15.40 -29.80
C ASN A 430 8.06 -14.24 -28.90
N VAL A 431 7.69 -14.25 -27.62
CA VAL A 431 8.20 -13.28 -26.63
C VAL A 431 9.72 -13.38 -26.49
N ILE A 432 10.28 -14.60 -26.48
CA ILE A 432 11.72 -14.85 -26.35
C ILE A 432 12.46 -14.56 -27.67
N PHE A 433 11.95 -15.06 -28.79
CA PHE A 433 12.62 -15.01 -30.08
C PHE A 433 12.30 -13.75 -30.92
N SER A 434 11.42 -12.86 -30.44
CA SER A 434 11.14 -11.55 -31.06
C SER A 434 11.50 -10.39 -30.11
N PRO A 435 12.77 -10.24 -29.69
CA PRO A 435 13.17 -9.31 -28.63
C PRO A 435 12.82 -7.85 -28.94
N ILE A 436 12.93 -7.43 -30.20
CA ILE A 436 12.59 -6.07 -30.63
C ILE A 436 11.10 -5.79 -30.35
N LYS A 437 10.22 -6.70 -30.77
CA LYS A 437 8.77 -6.59 -30.54
C LYS A 437 8.45 -6.57 -29.05
N THR A 438 9.07 -7.46 -28.28
CA THR A 438 8.89 -7.57 -26.82
C THR A 438 9.29 -6.27 -26.11
N VAL A 439 10.44 -5.69 -26.46
CA VAL A 439 10.91 -4.42 -25.88
C VAL A 439 9.96 -3.27 -26.24
N PHE A 440 9.55 -3.14 -27.50
CA PHE A 440 8.57 -2.11 -27.90
C PHE A 440 7.24 -2.24 -27.17
N ARG A 441 6.76 -3.47 -26.93
CA ARG A 441 5.53 -3.72 -26.16
C ARG A 441 5.67 -3.27 -24.71
N ILE A 442 6.80 -3.56 -24.07
CA ILE A 442 7.05 -3.23 -22.66
C ILE A 442 7.19 -1.72 -22.42
N PHE A 443 7.76 -0.97 -23.37
CA PHE A 443 8.03 0.47 -23.23
C PHE A 443 7.01 1.36 -23.95
N GLN A 444 5.79 0.87 -24.17
CA GLN A 444 4.67 1.71 -24.56
C GLN A 444 4.33 2.72 -23.44
N PRO A 445 3.71 3.88 -23.76
CA PRO A 445 3.50 4.96 -22.79
C PRO A 445 2.75 4.54 -21.52
N ASP A 446 1.69 3.74 -21.65
CA ASP A 446 0.88 3.29 -20.50
C ASP A 446 1.65 2.33 -19.60
N GLN A 447 2.42 1.42 -20.19
CA GLN A 447 3.29 0.47 -19.51
C GLN A 447 4.45 1.18 -18.79
N ALA A 448 5.04 2.19 -19.43
CA ALA A 448 6.07 3.03 -18.80
C ALA A 448 5.50 3.80 -17.60
N LEU A 449 4.29 4.34 -17.72
CA LEU A 449 3.59 4.99 -16.61
C LEU A 449 3.28 4.00 -15.48
N TYR A 450 2.85 2.78 -15.81
CA TYR A 450 2.62 1.73 -14.82
C TYR A 450 3.88 1.36 -14.04
N ILE A 451 5.01 1.17 -14.73
CA ILE A 451 6.32 0.94 -14.10
C ILE A 451 6.66 2.12 -13.18
N LEU A 452 6.52 3.36 -13.64
CA LEU A 452 6.75 4.54 -12.83
C LEU A 452 5.90 4.52 -11.56
N GLN A 453 4.59 4.26 -11.68
CA GLN A 453 3.65 4.21 -10.55
C GLN A 453 3.99 3.09 -9.53
N LEU A 454 4.56 1.98 -9.98
CA LEU A 454 4.98 0.89 -9.11
C LEU A 454 6.23 1.24 -8.27
N PHE A 455 7.22 1.91 -8.87
CA PHE A 455 8.52 2.18 -8.20
C PHE A 455 8.59 3.54 -7.48
N LEU A 456 7.83 4.53 -7.94
CA LEU A 456 7.81 5.90 -7.39
C LEU A 456 7.47 5.95 -5.88
N PRO A 457 6.53 5.15 -5.33
CA PRO A 457 6.18 5.21 -3.91
C PRO A 457 7.34 4.90 -2.95
N LEU A 458 8.37 4.18 -3.41
CA LEU A 458 9.60 3.92 -2.65
C LEU A 458 10.78 4.79 -3.12
N GLY A 459 10.53 5.83 -3.92
CA GLY A 459 11.59 6.70 -4.46
C GLY A 459 12.65 5.92 -5.23
N PHE A 460 12.26 4.85 -5.93
CA PHE A 460 13.16 3.96 -6.67
C PHE A 460 14.22 3.22 -5.84
N LEU A 461 14.08 3.15 -4.51
CA LEU A 461 15.02 2.39 -3.65
C LEU A 461 15.23 0.94 -4.10
N SER A 462 14.18 0.33 -4.66
CA SER A 462 14.19 -1.03 -5.21
C SER A 462 15.23 -1.24 -6.32
N LEU A 463 15.59 -0.20 -7.08
CA LEU A 463 16.58 -0.33 -8.15
C LEU A 463 18.01 -0.53 -7.63
N PHE A 464 18.28 -0.22 -6.35
CA PHE A 464 19.58 -0.45 -5.71
C PHE A 464 19.78 -1.91 -5.25
N ALA A 465 18.74 -2.74 -5.26
CA ALA A 465 18.84 -4.18 -5.00
C ALA A 465 17.92 -4.97 -5.94
N PRO A 466 18.19 -4.96 -7.27
CA PRO A 466 17.28 -5.48 -8.29
C PRO A 466 17.15 -7.01 -8.27
N LEU A 467 18.05 -7.73 -7.58
CA LEU A 467 18.04 -9.18 -7.46
C LEU A 467 16.66 -9.72 -7.02
N PHE A 468 15.99 -9.02 -6.10
CA PHE A 468 14.68 -9.46 -5.59
C PHE A 468 13.52 -9.13 -6.53
N LEU A 469 13.73 -8.26 -7.52
CA LEU A 469 12.72 -7.98 -8.56
C LEU A 469 12.55 -9.16 -9.51
N ILE A 470 13.48 -10.13 -9.53
CA ILE A 470 13.33 -11.37 -10.31
C ILE A 470 12.01 -12.08 -9.98
N PHE A 471 11.60 -12.06 -8.71
CA PHE A 471 10.37 -12.71 -8.27
C PHE A 471 9.10 -11.99 -8.74
N ALA A 472 9.20 -10.69 -9.05
CA ALA A 472 8.11 -9.93 -9.66
C ALA A 472 8.03 -10.13 -11.19
N MET A 473 9.09 -10.64 -11.83
CA MET A 473 9.18 -10.72 -13.29
C MET A 473 8.05 -11.54 -13.95
N PRO A 474 7.58 -12.68 -13.42
CA PRO A 474 6.49 -13.42 -14.05
C PRO A 474 5.24 -12.55 -14.23
N ASP A 475 4.72 -11.97 -13.15
CA ASP A 475 3.48 -11.19 -13.18
C ASP A 475 3.70 -9.82 -13.83
N LEU A 476 4.88 -9.21 -13.66
CA LEU A 476 5.23 -7.98 -14.37
C LEU A 476 5.28 -8.21 -15.89
N GLY A 477 5.83 -9.35 -16.34
CA GLY A 477 5.86 -9.74 -17.75
C GLY A 477 4.46 -9.99 -18.30
N ILE A 478 3.63 -10.74 -17.57
CA ILE A 478 2.20 -10.95 -17.89
C ILE A 478 1.51 -9.60 -18.07
N ASN A 479 1.72 -8.65 -17.16
CA ASN A 479 1.04 -7.36 -17.18
C ASN A 479 1.49 -6.45 -18.33
N LEU A 480 2.80 -6.33 -18.54
CA LEU A 480 3.39 -5.41 -19.53
C LEU A 480 3.19 -5.90 -20.97
N LEU A 481 3.17 -7.22 -21.19
CA LEU A 481 3.01 -7.81 -22.52
C LEU A 481 1.55 -7.89 -22.98
N SER A 482 0.60 -7.80 -22.05
CA SER A 482 -0.83 -7.88 -22.32
C SER A 482 -1.34 -6.70 -23.14
N SER A 483 -2.21 -6.96 -24.12
CA SER A 483 -3.00 -5.97 -24.86
C SER A 483 -4.14 -5.35 -24.05
N ASN A 484 -4.55 -5.99 -22.95
CA ASN A 484 -5.57 -5.48 -22.06
C ASN A 484 -4.99 -4.43 -21.10
N ALA A 485 -5.52 -3.20 -21.19
CA ALA A 485 -5.11 -2.02 -20.42
C ALA A 485 -5.20 -2.21 -18.90
N GLN A 486 -6.14 -3.02 -18.41
CA GLN A 486 -6.35 -3.21 -16.97
C GLN A 486 -5.14 -3.86 -16.28
N LEU A 487 -4.40 -4.71 -17.00
CA LEU A 487 -3.28 -5.45 -16.43
C LEU A 487 -2.07 -4.55 -16.10
N HIS A 488 -1.91 -3.43 -16.80
CA HIS A 488 -0.87 -2.43 -16.54
C HIS A 488 -1.46 -1.13 -15.97
N GLN A 489 -2.43 -1.26 -15.07
CA GLN A 489 -2.92 -0.16 -14.23
C GLN A 489 -2.87 -0.58 -12.77
N ILE A 490 -2.42 0.33 -11.88
CA ILE A 490 -2.35 0.04 -10.43
C ILE A 490 -3.73 -0.01 -9.75
N TYR A 491 -4.81 0.29 -10.49
CA TYR A 491 -6.17 0.37 -9.96
C TYR A 491 -6.81 -1.00 -9.71
N TYR A 492 -6.20 -2.06 -10.24
CA TYR A 492 -6.69 -3.43 -10.23
C TYR A 492 -5.79 -4.35 -9.41
N GLN A 493 -6.25 -5.58 -9.20
CA GLN A 493 -5.58 -6.64 -8.46
C GLN A 493 -4.24 -7.13 -9.06
N TYR A 494 -3.90 -6.73 -10.30
CA TYR A 494 -2.75 -7.28 -11.03
C TYR A 494 -1.38 -6.87 -10.47
N SER A 495 -1.31 -5.91 -9.55
CA SER A 495 -0.09 -5.56 -8.82
C SER A 495 0.17 -6.40 -7.56
N ALA A 496 -0.78 -7.25 -7.14
CA ALA A 496 -0.75 -7.94 -5.85
C ALA A 496 0.56 -8.69 -5.56
N THR A 497 1.05 -9.47 -6.51
CA THR A 497 2.26 -10.30 -6.42
C THR A 497 3.53 -9.55 -6.82
N ILE A 498 3.42 -8.30 -7.29
CA ILE A 498 4.53 -7.45 -7.73
C ILE A 498 4.96 -6.53 -6.59
N THR A 499 4.00 -5.80 -6.00
CA THR A 499 4.26 -4.73 -5.01
C THR A 499 5.11 -5.24 -3.84
N LEU A 500 4.85 -6.46 -3.34
CA LEU A 500 5.60 -7.02 -2.22
C LEU A 500 7.11 -7.16 -2.49
N PHE A 501 7.50 -7.55 -3.71
CA PHE A 501 8.91 -7.74 -4.08
C PHE A 501 9.59 -6.41 -4.34
N ILE A 502 8.85 -5.39 -4.79
CA ILE A 502 9.31 -4.00 -4.81
C ILE A 502 9.65 -3.54 -3.38
N PHE A 503 8.80 -3.86 -2.39
CA PHE A 503 9.11 -3.55 -0.98
C PHE A 503 10.31 -4.33 -0.44
N ILE A 504 10.40 -5.64 -0.68
CA ILE A 504 11.57 -6.43 -0.29
C ILE A 504 12.84 -5.83 -0.90
N SER A 505 12.81 -5.58 -2.21
CA SER A 505 13.92 -4.98 -2.94
C SER A 505 14.28 -3.59 -2.40
N GLY A 506 13.30 -2.74 -2.09
CA GLY A 506 13.52 -1.43 -1.49
C GLY A 506 14.19 -1.48 -0.11
N VAL A 507 13.84 -2.48 0.72
CA VAL A 507 14.50 -2.72 2.01
C VAL A 507 15.99 -3.04 1.82
N PHE A 508 16.32 -3.96 0.91
CA PHE A 508 17.72 -4.27 0.59
C PHE A 508 18.43 -3.10 -0.09
N GLY A 509 17.74 -2.33 -0.92
CA GLY A 509 18.28 -1.15 -1.58
C GLY A 509 18.65 -0.06 -0.59
N LEU A 510 17.82 0.21 0.42
CA LEU A 510 18.19 1.13 1.50
C LEU A 510 19.39 0.58 2.30
N ASN A 511 19.43 -0.72 2.58
CA ASN A 511 20.57 -1.33 3.26
C ASN A 511 21.88 -1.23 2.47
N PHE A 512 21.81 -1.14 1.14
CA PHE A 512 22.98 -0.93 0.29
C PHE A 512 23.48 0.52 0.32
N LEU A 513 22.57 1.48 0.54
CA LEU A 513 22.89 2.92 0.57
C LEU A 513 23.37 3.43 1.94
N LEU A 514 23.01 2.75 3.03
CA LEU A 514 23.49 3.01 4.38
C LEU A 514 24.86 2.36 4.59
#